data_AF-A0A7C5PMW4-F1
#
_entry.id   AF-A0A7C5PMW4-F1
#
_cell.length_a   1.000
_cell.length_b   1.000
_cell.length_c   1.000
_cell.angle_alpha   90.00
_cell.angle_beta   90.00
_cell.angle_gamma   90.00
#
_symmetry.space_group_name_H-M   'P 1'
#
loop_
_entity.id
_entity.type
_entity.pdbx_description
1 polymer ?
#
loop_
_entity_poly.entity_id
_entity_poly.type
_entity_poly.pdbx_seq_one_letter_code
_entity_poly.pdbx_strand_id
1 'polypeptide(L)'
;KALHDATGLSFEVSVPTSYAATVEAMCASPEDTMAFIPALGYVLANTKCGVEVGGAAVRYGLSWYTVQYLVPRDSDYKSLEDLAGKKWAVPDRGSTSGFLYPSVEFKSLGIEPGEIVEAGGHGAAVLAVYNGEVDFGTSYFSPPRTDPAWVWGQDPEPYDPFEVKLNDKGKAYAGDVRVLDARASVMETAPDVFQKVRILKLGDQIPNDTVSFSPQFPADMKTRIMNALPTFMKSDECQQSICSDDFYGWTGVEPVGDSFYDPVRKLIDVLGYTEEDVFGG
;
A
#
# COMPACT_ATOMS: atom_id res chain seq x y z
N LYS A 1 21.24 -15.54 1.59
CA LYS A 1 21.66 -16.84 1.01
C LYS A 1 21.12 -17.00 -0.41
N ALA A 2 19.81 -17.11 -0.64
CA ALA A 2 19.27 -17.32 -1.98
C ALA A 2 19.65 -16.22 -3.02
N LEU A 3 19.66 -14.94 -2.63
CA LEU A 3 20.19 -13.86 -3.49
C LEU A 3 21.69 -14.00 -3.79
N HIS A 4 22.49 -14.46 -2.82
CA HIS A 4 23.91 -14.76 -3.04
C HIS A 4 24.07 -15.93 -4.01
N ASP A 5 23.31 -17.01 -3.85
CA ASP A 5 23.39 -18.18 -4.73
C ASP A 5 22.98 -17.82 -6.17
N ALA A 6 22.00 -16.92 -6.34
CA ALA A 6 21.53 -16.46 -7.64
C ALA A 6 22.45 -15.42 -8.30
N THR A 7 23.17 -14.61 -7.52
CA THR A 7 23.96 -13.47 -8.04
C THR A 7 25.46 -13.60 -7.80
N GLY A 8 25.95 -14.58 -7.05
CA GLY A 8 27.34 -14.60 -6.56
C GLY A 8 27.79 -13.37 -5.76
N LEU A 9 26.88 -12.45 -5.43
CA LEU A 9 27.18 -11.24 -4.64
C LEU A 9 27.02 -11.52 -3.16
N SER A 10 27.88 -10.94 -2.33
CA SER A 10 27.72 -10.96 -0.88
C SER A 10 26.84 -9.79 -0.45
N PHE A 11 25.93 -10.04 0.48
CA PHE A 11 25.00 -9.03 1.00
C PHE A 11 25.17 -8.92 2.51
N GLU A 12 25.40 -7.70 2.99
CA GLU A 12 25.21 -7.34 4.39
C GLU A 12 23.79 -6.76 4.53
N VAL A 13 22.98 -7.36 5.40
CA VAL A 13 21.59 -6.96 5.59
C VAL A 13 21.46 -6.27 6.94
N SER A 14 20.97 -5.03 6.92
CA SER A 14 20.58 -4.28 8.10
C SER A 14 19.11 -3.88 8.01
N VAL A 15 18.46 -3.75 9.17
CA VAL A 15 17.11 -3.19 9.28
C VAL A 15 17.26 -1.85 9.99
N PRO A 16 17.17 -0.72 9.26
CA PRO A 16 17.31 0.61 9.86
C PRO A 16 16.19 0.90 10.86
N THR A 17 16.48 1.80 11.81
CA THR A 17 15.53 2.20 12.87
C THR A 17 14.46 3.18 12.39
N SER A 18 14.63 3.78 11.21
CA SER A 18 13.67 4.70 10.59
C SER A 18 13.89 4.79 9.07
N TYR A 19 12.90 5.33 8.34
CA TYR A 19 13.06 5.61 6.91
C TYR A 19 14.14 6.66 6.64
N ALA A 20 14.27 7.65 7.53
CA ALA A 20 15.33 8.65 7.47
C ALA A 20 16.71 7.97 7.46
N ALA A 21 16.93 7.06 8.40
CA ALA A 21 18.18 6.32 8.51
C ALA A 21 18.45 5.49 7.25
N THR A 22 17.41 4.89 6.64
CA THR A 22 17.56 4.18 5.37
C THR A 22 17.99 5.12 4.25
N VAL A 23 17.36 6.29 4.09
CA VAL A 23 17.70 7.25 3.04
C VAL A 23 19.10 7.81 3.24
N GLU A 24 19.47 8.19 4.47
CA GLU A 24 20.82 8.64 4.78
C GLU A 24 21.88 7.57 4.47
N ALA A 25 21.61 6.30 4.81
CA ALA A 25 22.53 5.20 4.49
C ALA A 25 22.71 5.03 2.98
N MET A 26 21.63 5.11 2.20
CA MET A 26 21.70 5.03 0.74
C MET A 26 22.49 6.21 0.14
N CYS A 27 22.25 7.43 0.64
CA CYS A 27 22.96 8.62 0.17
C CYS A 27 24.45 8.61 0.58
N ALA A 28 24.78 8.06 1.75
CA ALA A 28 26.15 7.96 2.25
C ALA A 28 26.97 6.86 1.55
N SER A 29 26.32 5.85 0.96
CA SER A 29 26.97 4.76 0.25
C SER A 29 26.47 4.66 -1.20
N PRO A 30 26.96 5.55 -2.09
CA PRO A 30 26.36 5.75 -3.40
C PRO A 30 26.55 4.57 -4.37
N GLU A 31 27.56 3.71 -4.15
CA GLU A 31 28.00 2.70 -5.14
C GLU A 31 27.55 1.26 -4.83
N ASP A 32 27.12 0.94 -3.61
CA ASP A 32 26.96 -0.47 -3.19
C ASP A 32 25.70 -0.77 -2.36
N THR A 33 24.83 0.21 -2.16
CA THR A 33 23.63 0.04 -1.35
C THR A 33 22.37 -0.11 -2.20
N MET A 34 21.54 -1.08 -1.81
CA MET A 34 20.17 -1.23 -2.28
C MET A 34 19.24 -1.33 -1.07
N ALA A 35 17.98 -0.92 -1.24
CA ALA A 35 16.99 -0.99 -0.18
C ALA A 35 15.60 -1.32 -0.72
N PHE A 36 14.81 -1.97 0.12
CA PHE A 36 13.36 -2.05 -0.06
C PHE A 36 12.73 -0.93 0.77
N ILE A 37 12.22 0.10 0.09
CA ILE A 37 11.67 1.29 0.74
C ILE A 37 10.29 1.63 0.22
N PRO A 38 9.39 2.18 1.05
CA PRO A 38 8.09 2.63 0.59
C PRO A 38 8.20 3.71 -0.50
N ALA A 39 7.15 3.83 -1.30
CA ALA A 39 7.08 4.77 -2.42
C ALA A 39 7.41 6.23 -2.01
N LEU A 40 6.94 6.69 -0.85
CA LEU A 40 7.25 8.03 -0.32
C LEU A 40 8.73 8.19 0.02
N GLY A 41 9.32 7.20 0.70
CA GLY A 41 10.76 7.21 1.03
C GLY A 41 11.64 7.22 -0.22
N TYR A 42 11.24 6.50 -1.27
CA TYR A 42 11.93 6.53 -2.56
C TYR A 42 11.92 7.92 -3.19
N VAL A 43 10.74 8.55 -3.31
CA VAL A 43 10.61 9.88 -3.93
C VAL A 43 11.49 10.92 -3.23
N LEU A 44 11.54 10.88 -1.90
CA LEU A 44 12.39 11.75 -1.12
C LEU A 44 13.88 11.45 -1.33
N ALA A 45 14.28 10.17 -1.28
CA ALA A 45 15.67 9.77 -1.52
C ALA A 45 16.16 10.12 -2.93
N ASN A 46 15.28 9.95 -3.93
CA ASN A 46 15.55 10.35 -5.30
C ASN A 46 15.78 11.86 -5.40
N THR A 47 14.91 12.65 -4.76
CA THR A 47 15.04 14.12 -4.74
C THR A 47 16.30 14.58 -4.00
N LYS A 48 16.63 13.90 -2.88
CA LYS A 48 17.74 14.26 -2.00
C LYS A 48 19.12 13.98 -2.60
N CYS A 49 19.33 12.77 -3.12
CA CYS A 49 20.65 12.33 -3.56
C CYS A 49 20.67 11.56 -4.87
N GLY A 50 19.52 11.34 -5.53
CA GLY A 50 19.46 10.67 -6.82
C GLY A 50 19.32 9.15 -6.74
N VAL A 51 18.76 8.62 -5.64
CA VAL A 51 18.41 7.19 -5.56
C VAL A 51 17.54 6.78 -6.75
N GLU A 52 17.86 5.65 -7.37
CA GLU A 52 17.14 5.15 -8.54
C GLU A 52 16.27 3.95 -8.19
N VAL A 53 15.07 3.88 -8.75
CA VAL A 53 14.25 2.67 -8.68
C VAL A 53 14.75 1.63 -9.70
N GLY A 54 14.68 0.37 -9.31
CA GLY A 54 14.81 -0.77 -10.22
C GLY A 54 13.49 -1.52 -10.44
N GLY A 55 12.58 -1.49 -9.47
CA GLY A 55 11.26 -2.11 -9.61
C GLY A 55 10.30 -1.80 -8.47
N ALA A 56 9.02 -2.08 -8.70
CA ALA A 56 7.95 -2.00 -7.73
C ALA A 56 7.60 -3.40 -7.22
N ALA A 57 7.31 -3.50 -5.93
CA ALA A 57 6.88 -4.73 -5.29
C ALA A 57 5.53 -5.19 -5.84
N VAL A 58 5.44 -6.44 -6.27
CA VAL A 58 4.19 -7.05 -6.73
C VAL A 58 3.57 -7.81 -5.58
N ARG A 59 2.38 -7.39 -5.14
CA ARG A 59 1.57 -8.12 -4.15
C ARG A 59 0.32 -8.62 -4.85
N TYR A 60 0.07 -9.92 -4.72
CA TYR A 60 -1.06 -10.59 -5.36
C TYR A 60 -1.18 -10.35 -6.88
N GLY A 61 -0.05 -10.18 -7.57
CA GLY A 61 0.01 -9.91 -9.01
C GLY A 61 -0.08 -8.42 -9.38
N LEU A 62 -0.10 -7.50 -8.41
CA LEU A 62 -0.21 -6.06 -8.65
C LEU A 62 0.96 -5.30 -8.04
N SER A 63 1.58 -4.42 -8.83
CA SER A 63 2.62 -3.48 -8.39
C SER A 63 2.08 -2.20 -7.75
N TRP A 64 0.76 -2.15 -7.56
CA TRP A 64 0.05 -1.03 -6.98
C TRP A 64 -1.07 -1.53 -6.07
N TYR A 65 -1.54 -0.64 -5.22
CA TYR A 65 -2.76 -0.76 -4.42
C TYR A 65 -3.55 0.54 -4.56
N THR A 66 -4.69 0.69 -3.89
CA THR A 66 -5.42 1.96 -3.93
C THR A 66 -6.09 2.26 -2.60
N VAL A 67 -6.65 3.47 -2.49
CA VAL A 67 -7.57 3.88 -1.43
C VAL A 67 -8.94 3.27 -1.68
N GLN A 68 -9.60 2.79 -0.63
CA GLN A 68 -11.06 2.67 -0.61
C GLN A 68 -11.68 3.68 0.34
N TYR A 69 -12.75 4.31 -0.13
CA TYR A 69 -13.66 5.11 0.68
C TYR A 69 -14.82 4.20 1.10
N LEU A 70 -14.98 4.00 2.40
CA LEU A 70 -15.96 3.11 3.00
C LEU A 70 -17.08 3.90 3.65
N VAL A 71 -18.32 3.47 3.41
CA VAL A 71 -19.53 4.08 3.98
C VAL A 71 -20.50 3.00 4.46
N PRO A 72 -21.47 3.33 5.33
CA PRO A 72 -22.56 2.41 5.65
C PRO A 72 -23.27 1.98 4.36
N ARG A 73 -23.58 0.68 4.25
CA ARG A 73 -24.12 0.10 3.01
C ARG A 73 -25.48 0.69 2.66
N ASP A 74 -26.30 0.99 3.65
CA ASP A 74 -27.61 1.63 3.55
C ASP A 74 -27.57 3.16 3.44
N SER A 75 -26.38 3.78 3.46
CA SER A 75 -26.26 5.23 3.29
C SER A 75 -26.65 5.70 1.88
N ASP A 76 -27.15 6.94 1.82
CA ASP A 76 -27.50 7.62 0.58
C ASP A 76 -26.28 8.16 -0.19
N TYR A 77 -25.06 8.05 0.35
CA TYR A 77 -23.83 8.58 -0.28
C TYR A 77 -23.53 7.90 -1.62
N LYS A 78 -23.41 8.68 -2.70
CA LYS A 78 -23.14 8.17 -4.07
C LYS A 78 -21.82 8.70 -4.65
N SER A 79 -21.24 9.71 -4.03
CA SER A 79 -20.06 10.43 -4.52
C SER A 79 -19.18 10.93 -3.36
N LEU A 80 -17.94 11.34 -3.64
CA LEU A 80 -17.07 11.91 -2.60
C LEU A 80 -17.61 13.23 -2.09
N GLU A 81 -18.31 13.98 -2.93
CA GLU A 81 -18.93 15.26 -2.60
C GLU A 81 -19.98 15.11 -1.49
N ASP A 82 -20.65 13.95 -1.42
CA ASP A 82 -21.61 13.65 -0.35
C ASP A 82 -20.94 13.49 1.04
N LEU A 83 -19.61 13.37 1.07
CA LEU A 83 -18.81 13.26 2.29
C LEU A 83 -18.43 14.63 2.88
N ALA A 84 -18.79 15.74 2.23
CA ALA A 84 -18.57 17.08 2.75
C ALA A 84 -19.25 17.26 4.13
N GLY A 85 -18.48 17.72 5.12
CA GLY A 85 -18.91 17.91 6.50
C GLY A 85 -19.17 16.61 7.28
N LYS A 86 -18.92 15.44 6.70
CA LYS A 86 -19.14 14.13 7.33
C LYS A 86 -17.99 13.72 8.22
N LYS A 87 -18.29 12.99 9.29
CA LYS A 87 -17.29 12.49 10.25
C LYS A 87 -16.47 11.37 9.60
N TRP A 88 -15.15 11.51 9.64
CA TRP A 88 -14.20 10.70 8.90
C TRP A 88 -13.31 9.88 9.82
N ALA A 89 -13.38 8.54 9.76
CA ALA A 89 -12.38 7.68 10.41
C ALA A 89 -11.17 7.43 9.51
N VAL A 90 -9.99 7.63 10.07
CA VAL A 90 -8.70 7.32 9.45
C VAL A 90 -7.93 6.35 10.34
N PRO A 91 -7.08 5.46 9.79
CA PRO A 91 -6.23 4.61 10.61
C PRO A 91 -5.30 5.44 11.49
N ASP A 92 -4.62 6.41 10.89
CA ASP A 92 -3.67 7.35 11.49
C ASP A 92 -3.38 8.46 10.47
N ARG A 93 -2.87 9.61 10.93
CA ARG A 93 -2.53 10.76 10.07
C ARG A 93 -1.25 10.60 9.25
N GLY A 94 -0.43 9.58 9.49
CA GLY A 94 0.73 9.24 8.66
C GLY A 94 0.39 8.31 7.50
N SER A 95 -0.83 7.74 7.48
CA SER A 95 -1.21 6.69 6.54
C SER A 95 -1.38 7.22 5.12
N THR A 96 -0.59 6.68 4.18
CA THR A 96 -0.66 7.02 2.76
C THR A 96 -2.06 6.84 2.19
N SER A 97 -2.64 5.63 2.28
CA SER A 97 -4.00 5.35 1.78
C SER A 97 -5.11 5.72 2.77
N GLY A 98 -4.79 5.79 4.06
CA GLY A 98 -5.75 6.07 5.11
C GLY A 98 -6.04 7.55 5.31
N PHE A 99 -5.11 8.46 5.02
CA PHE A 99 -5.30 9.88 5.28
C PHE A 99 -4.67 10.78 4.22
N LEU A 100 -3.42 10.55 3.82
CA LEU A 100 -2.67 11.48 2.98
C LEU A 100 -3.27 11.63 1.58
N TYR A 101 -3.40 10.52 0.85
CA TYR A 101 -4.04 10.52 -0.47
C TYR A 101 -5.48 11.03 -0.41
N PRO A 102 -6.34 10.53 0.50
CA PRO A 102 -7.67 11.08 0.65
C PRO A 102 -7.71 12.59 0.92
N SER A 103 -6.79 13.12 1.74
CA SER A 103 -6.73 14.56 2.04
C SER A 103 -6.37 15.37 0.80
N VAL A 104 -5.44 14.88 -0.03
CA VAL A 104 -5.10 15.51 -1.30
C VAL A 104 -6.27 15.45 -2.29
N GLU A 105 -6.93 14.29 -2.40
CA GLU A 105 -8.08 14.11 -3.28
C GLU A 105 -9.22 15.06 -2.87
N PHE A 106 -9.58 15.09 -1.59
CA PHE A 106 -10.59 16.01 -1.05
C PHE A 106 -10.23 17.48 -1.28
N LYS A 107 -8.99 17.89 -0.97
CA LYS A 107 -8.52 19.25 -1.22
C LYS A 107 -8.59 19.62 -2.71
N SER A 108 -8.22 18.70 -3.60
CA SER A 108 -8.26 18.93 -5.06
C SER A 108 -9.69 19.08 -5.60
N LEU A 109 -10.66 18.44 -4.95
CA LEU A 109 -12.08 18.49 -5.28
C LEU A 109 -12.83 19.60 -4.52
N GLY A 110 -12.16 20.31 -3.61
CA GLY A 110 -12.80 21.32 -2.74
C GLY A 110 -13.78 20.72 -1.73
N ILE A 111 -13.58 19.46 -1.35
CA ILE A 111 -14.38 18.74 -0.35
C ILE A 111 -13.73 18.95 1.02
N GLU A 112 -14.49 19.47 1.96
CA GLU A 112 -14.05 19.65 3.34
C GLU A 112 -14.78 18.63 4.23
N PRO A 113 -14.10 17.57 4.72
CA PRO A 113 -14.71 16.64 5.66
C PRO A 113 -14.97 17.31 7.02
N GLY A 114 -15.80 16.68 7.83
CA GLY A 114 -16.12 17.13 9.19
C GLY A 114 -15.03 16.74 10.19
N GLU A 115 -15.45 16.25 11.37
CA GLU A 115 -14.53 15.75 12.39
C GLU A 115 -13.72 14.55 11.87
N ILE A 116 -12.40 14.58 12.04
CA ILE A 116 -11.50 13.47 11.72
C ILE A 116 -11.18 12.69 13.00
N VAL A 117 -11.39 11.37 12.96
CA VAL A 117 -11.12 10.44 14.06
C VAL A 117 -9.98 9.51 13.67
N GLU A 118 -8.89 9.52 14.43
CA GLU A 118 -7.83 8.51 14.32
C GLU A 118 -8.25 7.24 15.07
N ALA A 119 -8.56 6.19 14.31
CA ALA A 119 -9.08 4.93 14.84
C ALA A 119 -7.98 3.97 15.34
N GLY A 120 -6.72 4.21 14.97
CA GLY A 120 -5.59 3.35 15.38
C GLY A 120 -5.38 2.13 14.50
N GLY A 121 -5.69 2.22 13.19
CA GLY A 121 -5.43 1.19 12.19
C GLY A 121 -6.57 0.99 11.19
N HIS A 122 -6.28 0.32 10.06
CA HIS A 122 -7.25 0.18 8.96
C HIS A 122 -8.50 -0.61 9.38
N GLY A 123 -8.34 -1.71 10.10
CA GLY A 123 -9.47 -2.47 10.64
C GLY A 123 -10.29 -1.65 11.64
N ALA A 124 -9.66 -0.83 12.48
CA ALA A 124 -10.37 0.03 13.41
C ALA A 124 -11.17 1.13 12.68
N ALA A 125 -10.64 1.70 11.61
CA ALA A 125 -11.39 2.64 10.77
C ALA A 125 -12.61 2.00 10.10
N VAL A 126 -12.49 0.74 9.63
CA VAL A 126 -13.63 -0.06 9.15
C VAL A 126 -14.66 -0.26 10.25
N LEU A 127 -14.22 -0.62 11.46
CA LEU A 127 -15.09 -0.87 12.61
C LEU A 127 -15.83 0.40 13.06
N ALA A 128 -15.19 1.56 13.00
CA ALA A 128 -15.82 2.83 13.32
C ALA A 128 -17.02 3.13 12.39
N VAL A 129 -16.87 2.85 11.09
CA VAL A 129 -17.98 2.96 10.12
C VAL A 129 -19.05 1.90 10.42
N TYR A 130 -18.63 0.66 10.64
CA TYR A 130 -19.53 -0.47 10.95
C TYR A 130 -20.38 -0.23 12.21
N ASN A 131 -19.81 0.41 13.24
CA ASN A 131 -20.47 0.74 14.50
C ASN A 131 -21.32 2.02 14.43
N GLY A 132 -21.28 2.77 13.32
CA GLY A 132 -21.95 4.06 13.19
C GLY A 132 -21.34 5.18 14.04
N GLU A 133 -20.08 5.04 14.44
CA GLU A 133 -19.34 6.07 15.22
C GLU A 133 -18.91 7.25 14.33
N VAL A 134 -18.77 6.98 13.04
CA VAL A 134 -18.42 7.94 11.98
C VAL A 134 -19.31 7.72 10.76
N ASP A 135 -19.34 8.69 9.85
CA ASP A 135 -20.12 8.61 8.61
C ASP A 135 -19.40 7.84 7.51
N PHE A 136 -18.07 7.91 7.47
CA PHE A 136 -17.23 7.22 6.48
C PHE A 136 -15.82 6.98 7.01
N GLY A 137 -15.10 6.08 6.34
CA GLY A 137 -13.71 5.76 6.67
C GLY A 137 -12.89 5.48 5.43
N THR A 138 -11.57 5.58 5.55
CA THR A 138 -10.62 5.32 4.46
C THR A 138 -9.61 4.27 4.84
N SER A 139 -9.28 3.39 3.90
CA SER A 139 -8.28 2.35 4.08
C SER A 139 -7.64 1.95 2.76
N TYR A 140 -6.72 0.98 2.79
CA TYR A 140 -6.25 0.33 1.57
C TYR A 140 -7.35 -0.56 0.95
N PHE A 141 -7.25 -0.72 -0.37
CA PHE A 141 -7.92 -1.75 -1.15
C PHE A 141 -6.90 -2.56 -1.94
N SER A 142 -7.04 -3.88 -1.84
CA SER A 142 -6.37 -4.85 -2.71
C SER A 142 -7.47 -5.56 -3.50
N PRO A 143 -7.40 -5.59 -4.84
CA PRO A 143 -8.40 -6.25 -5.66
C PRO A 143 -8.69 -7.69 -5.22
N PRO A 144 -9.96 -8.13 -5.29
CA PRO A 144 -10.31 -9.50 -5.00
C PRO A 144 -9.66 -10.45 -6.03
N ARG A 145 -9.32 -11.67 -5.62
CA ARG A 145 -8.90 -12.70 -6.60
C ARG A 145 -10.12 -13.39 -7.15
N THR A 146 -10.32 -13.22 -8.45
CA THR A 146 -11.40 -13.82 -9.25
C THR A 146 -10.78 -14.62 -10.41
N ASP A 147 -11.58 -15.49 -11.02
CA ASP A 147 -11.27 -16.13 -12.31
C ASP A 147 -12.44 -15.87 -13.28
N PRO A 148 -12.28 -15.06 -14.34
CA PRO A 148 -11.04 -14.38 -14.76
C PRO A 148 -10.57 -13.32 -13.75
N ALA A 149 -9.29 -12.96 -13.80
CA ALA A 149 -8.70 -11.97 -12.89
C ALA A 149 -9.39 -10.60 -12.98
N TRP A 150 -9.62 -9.97 -11.83
CA TRP A 150 -10.20 -8.65 -11.72
C TRP A 150 -9.33 -7.62 -12.46
N VAL A 151 -9.97 -6.69 -13.17
CA VAL A 151 -9.30 -5.67 -13.97
C VAL A 151 -9.72 -4.28 -13.48
N TRP A 152 -8.77 -3.34 -13.47
CA TRP A 152 -9.01 -1.95 -13.09
C TRP A 152 -10.23 -1.35 -13.79
N GLY A 153 -11.08 -0.69 -13.02
CA GLY A 153 -12.34 -0.10 -13.49
C GLY A 153 -13.56 -1.03 -13.40
N GLN A 154 -13.38 -2.30 -13.06
CA GLN A 154 -14.49 -3.18 -12.68
C GLN A 154 -15.05 -2.81 -11.30
N ASP A 155 -16.23 -3.33 -11.00
CA ASP A 155 -16.84 -3.23 -9.66
C ASP A 155 -15.83 -3.74 -8.60
N PRO A 156 -15.50 -2.96 -7.56
CA PRO A 156 -14.62 -3.41 -6.48
C PRO A 156 -15.22 -4.54 -5.63
N GLU A 157 -16.53 -4.77 -5.73
CA GLU A 157 -17.26 -5.82 -5.03
C GLU A 157 -17.96 -6.77 -6.02
N PRO A 158 -17.21 -7.53 -6.86
CA PRO A 158 -17.77 -8.41 -7.89
C PRO A 158 -18.35 -9.72 -7.31
N TYR A 159 -18.94 -9.66 -6.12
CA TYR A 159 -19.44 -10.77 -5.33
C TYR A 159 -20.63 -10.32 -4.47
N ASP A 160 -21.46 -11.27 -4.02
CA ASP A 160 -22.52 -10.96 -3.07
C ASP A 160 -21.92 -10.67 -1.68
N PRO A 161 -22.05 -9.45 -1.12
CA PRO A 161 -21.53 -9.12 0.21
C PRO A 161 -22.16 -9.95 1.33
N PHE A 162 -23.34 -10.55 1.12
CA PHE A 162 -24.02 -11.41 2.08
C PHE A 162 -23.45 -12.83 2.12
N GLU A 163 -22.62 -13.22 1.16
CA GLU A 163 -22.01 -14.56 1.09
C GLU A 163 -20.57 -14.60 1.60
N VAL A 164 -19.98 -13.45 1.98
CA VAL A 164 -18.60 -13.37 2.45
C VAL A 164 -18.45 -14.06 3.81
N LYS A 165 -17.51 -15.00 3.91
CA LYS A 165 -17.22 -15.79 5.12
C LYS A 165 -15.75 -16.10 5.27
N LEU A 166 -15.28 -16.26 6.50
CA LEU A 166 -13.93 -16.77 6.77
C LEU A 166 -13.88 -18.28 6.52
N ASN A 167 -12.78 -18.76 5.92
CA ASN A 167 -12.45 -20.18 5.93
C ASN A 167 -11.70 -20.58 7.22
N ASP A 168 -11.35 -21.86 7.34
CA ASP A 168 -10.63 -22.42 8.51
C ASP A 168 -9.25 -21.80 8.79
N LYS A 169 -8.72 -21.00 7.86
CA LYS A 169 -7.46 -20.28 7.98
C LYS A 169 -7.65 -18.77 8.26
N GLY A 170 -8.86 -18.34 8.60
CA GLY A 170 -9.18 -16.93 8.86
C GLY A 170 -9.15 -16.06 7.60
N LYS A 171 -9.32 -16.67 6.42
CA LYS A 171 -9.22 -16.00 5.13
C LYS A 171 -10.66 -15.78 4.58
N ALA A 172 -11.07 -14.53 4.31
CA ALA A 172 -12.39 -14.14 3.75
C ALA A 172 -12.67 -14.51 2.26
N TYR A 173 -13.76 -15.23 1.98
CA TYR A 173 -14.18 -15.63 0.63
C TYR A 173 -15.69 -15.43 0.42
N ALA A 174 -16.10 -15.10 -0.80
CA ALA A 174 -17.48 -15.22 -1.29
C ALA A 174 -17.51 -16.17 -2.49
N GLY A 175 -18.03 -17.39 -2.29
CA GLY A 175 -17.83 -18.48 -3.24
C GLY A 175 -16.35 -18.74 -3.50
N ASP A 176 -15.94 -18.66 -4.77
CA ASP A 176 -14.54 -18.81 -5.20
C ASP A 176 -13.74 -17.49 -5.16
N VAL A 177 -14.38 -16.37 -4.83
CA VAL A 177 -13.75 -15.05 -4.80
C VAL A 177 -13.03 -14.82 -3.49
N ARG A 178 -11.71 -14.60 -3.55
CA ARG A 178 -10.89 -14.20 -2.40
C ARG A 178 -11.02 -12.70 -2.18
N VAL A 179 -11.52 -12.29 -1.02
CA VAL A 179 -11.55 -10.86 -0.63
C VAL A 179 -10.28 -10.49 0.12
N LEU A 180 -9.67 -9.34 -0.23
CA LEU A 180 -8.34 -8.93 0.24
C LEU A 180 -8.29 -7.50 0.81
N ASP A 181 -9.39 -6.75 0.79
CA ASP A 181 -9.43 -5.39 1.35
C ASP A 181 -9.50 -5.37 2.89
N ALA A 182 -9.34 -4.19 3.49
CA ALA A 182 -9.26 -4.01 4.94
C ALA A 182 -10.46 -4.56 5.74
N ARG A 183 -11.64 -4.70 5.13
CA ARG A 183 -12.81 -5.29 5.81
C ARG A 183 -12.59 -6.76 6.16
N ALA A 184 -11.78 -7.47 5.38
CA ALA A 184 -11.47 -8.87 5.67
C ALA A 184 -10.75 -9.05 7.01
N SER A 185 -9.99 -8.04 7.48
CA SER A 185 -9.20 -8.14 8.72
C SER A 185 -10.03 -8.06 9.99
N VAL A 186 -11.31 -7.66 9.90
CA VAL A 186 -12.18 -7.47 11.07
C VAL A 186 -13.29 -8.50 11.15
N MET A 187 -13.35 -9.45 10.21
CA MET A 187 -14.45 -10.43 10.15
C MET A 187 -14.53 -11.36 11.36
N GLU A 188 -13.46 -11.54 12.13
CA GLU A 188 -13.51 -12.31 13.37
C GLU A 188 -14.38 -11.62 14.43
N THR A 189 -14.37 -10.29 14.48
CA THR A 189 -15.13 -9.48 15.45
C THR A 189 -16.40 -8.87 14.86
N ALA A 190 -16.46 -8.66 13.54
CA ALA A 190 -17.58 -8.14 12.79
C ALA A 190 -17.87 -9.04 11.55
N PRO A 191 -18.46 -10.24 11.75
CA PRO A 191 -18.63 -11.23 10.68
C PRO A 191 -19.56 -10.79 9.54
N ASP A 192 -20.43 -9.81 9.78
CA ASP A 192 -21.36 -9.22 8.82
C ASP A 192 -20.87 -7.85 8.27
N VAL A 193 -19.59 -7.51 8.45
CA VAL A 193 -19.04 -6.21 8.02
C VAL A 193 -19.31 -5.89 6.55
N PHE A 194 -19.25 -6.87 5.64
CA PHE A 194 -19.52 -6.66 4.21
C PHE A 194 -20.99 -6.32 3.92
N GLN A 195 -21.91 -6.78 4.78
CA GLN A 195 -23.35 -6.50 4.70
C GLN A 195 -23.67 -5.08 5.18
N LYS A 196 -22.84 -4.53 6.07
CA LYS A 196 -23.08 -3.20 6.68
C LYS A 196 -22.19 -2.09 6.13
N VAL A 197 -21.04 -2.41 5.54
CA VAL A 197 -20.08 -1.42 5.04
C VAL A 197 -19.75 -1.72 3.58
N ARG A 198 -19.92 -0.71 2.71
CA ARG A 198 -19.65 -0.81 1.27
C ARG A 198 -18.54 0.13 0.83
N ILE A 199 -17.94 -0.20 -0.31
CA ILE A 199 -17.02 0.71 -0.99
C ILE A 199 -17.86 1.75 -1.73
N LEU A 200 -17.66 3.02 -1.41
CA LEU A 200 -18.24 4.14 -2.13
C LEU A 200 -17.48 4.40 -3.44
N LYS A 201 -16.15 4.45 -3.34
CA LYS A 201 -15.24 4.75 -4.45
C LYS A 201 -13.85 4.20 -4.15
N LEU A 202 -13.11 3.87 -5.21
CA LEU A 202 -11.67 3.71 -5.17
C LEU A 202 -10.97 5.02 -5.58
N GLY A 203 -9.88 5.33 -4.88
CA GLY A 203 -8.98 6.42 -5.27
C GLY A 203 -8.11 6.04 -6.47
N ASP A 204 -7.08 6.84 -6.73
CA ASP A 204 -6.09 6.53 -7.76
C ASP A 204 -5.18 5.37 -7.33
N GLN A 205 -4.49 4.77 -8.31
CA GLN A 205 -3.49 3.75 -8.04
C GLN A 205 -2.28 4.35 -7.33
N ILE A 206 -1.90 3.72 -6.23
CA ILE A 206 -0.73 4.06 -5.44
C ILE A 206 0.34 3.00 -5.72
N PRO A 207 1.52 3.40 -6.21
CA PRO A 207 2.67 2.51 -6.34
C PRO A 207 2.98 1.77 -5.05
N ASN A 208 3.26 0.47 -5.14
CA ASN A 208 3.80 -0.28 -4.02
C ASN A 208 5.25 0.15 -3.70
N ASP A 209 5.78 -0.43 -2.62
CA ASP A 209 7.17 -0.33 -2.21
C ASP A 209 8.15 -0.60 -3.36
N THR A 210 9.34 -0.06 -3.22
CA THR A 210 10.34 -0.02 -4.27
C THR A 210 11.47 -1.00 -3.96
N VAL A 211 12.09 -1.51 -5.02
CA VAL A 211 13.49 -1.95 -4.99
C VAL A 211 14.32 -0.77 -5.49
N SER A 212 15.02 -0.13 -4.57
CA SER A 212 15.80 1.10 -4.84
C SER A 212 17.30 0.85 -4.74
N PHE A 213 18.06 1.56 -5.55
CA PHE A 213 19.51 1.50 -5.65
C PHE A 213 20.11 2.88 -5.45
N SER A 214 21.25 2.94 -4.77
CA SER A 214 21.96 4.19 -4.57
C SER A 214 22.43 4.83 -5.90
N PRO A 215 22.72 6.14 -5.93
CA PRO A 215 22.84 6.93 -7.17
C PRO A 215 23.97 6.51 -8.13
N GLN A 216 24.99 5.82 -7.64
CA GLN A 216 26.17 5.40 -8.42
C GLN A 216 26.29 3.87 -8.43
N PHE A 217 25.21 3.15 -8.14
CA PHE A 217 25.21 1.69 -8.10
C PHE A 217 25.54 1.12 -9.49
N PRO A 218 26.53 0.21 -9.63
CA PRO A 218 26.93 -0.31 -10.93
C PRO A 218 25.78 -0.95 -11.70
N ALA A 219 25.59 -0.52 -12.95
CA ALA A 219 24.45 -0.93 -13.78
C ALA A 219 24.42 -2.44 -14.07
N ASP A 220 25.60 -3.08 -14.20
CA ASP A 220 25.73 -4.52 -14.37
C ASP A 220 25.30 -5.28 -13.11
N MET A 221 25.66 -4.77 -11.93
CA MET A 221 25.21 -5.33 -10.65
C MET A 221 23.71 -5.13 -10.45
N LYS A 222 23.18 -3.93 -10.73
CA LYS A 222 21.74 -3.64 -10.69
C LYS A 222 20.97 -4.63 -11.56
N THR A 223 21.41 -4.82 -12.80
CA THR A 223 20.83 -5.79 -13.75
C THR A 223 20.89 -7.22 -13.21
N ARG A 224 22.04 -7.62 -12.66
CA ARG A 224 22.23 -8.97 -12.09
C ARG A 224 21.30 -9.23 -10.92
N ILE A 225 21.13 -8.25 -10.02
CA ILE A 225 20.21 -8.33 -8.87
C ILE A 225 18.76 -8.40 -9.36
N MET A 226 18.35 -7.48 -10.24
CA MET A 226 16.97 -7.45 -10.75
C MET A 226 16.59 -8.75 -11.47
N ASN A 227 17.51 -9.36 -12.23
CA ASN A 227 17.28 -10.64 -12.90
C ASN A 227 17.22 -11.82 -11.91
N ALA A 228 17.84 -11.70 -10.74
CA ALA A 228 17.85 -12.76 -9.72
C ALA A 228 16.65 -12.70 -8.77
N LEU A 229 16.03 -11.52 -8.58
CA LEU A 229 14.90 -11.33 -7.66
C LEU A 229 13.71 -12.27 -7.95
N PRO A 230 13.28 -12.50 -9.21
CA PRO A 230 12.21 -13.46 -9.51
C PRO A 230 12.55 -14.89 -9.09
N THR A 231 13.82 -15.30 -9.17
CA THR A 231 14.28 -16.62 -8.72
C THR A 231 14.28 -16.69 -7.20
N PHE A 232 14.79 -15.66 -6.53
CA PHE A 232 14.75 -15.56 -5.07
C PHE A 232 13.32 -15.64 -4.54
N MET A 233 12.37 -14.92 -5.15
CA MET A 233 10.97 -14.88 -4.70
C MET A 233 10.22 -16.20 -4.87
N LYS A 234 10.71 -17.11 -5.72
CA LYS A 234 10.19 -18.47 -5.86
C LYS A 234 10.81 -19.46 -4.87
N SER A 235 11.78 -19.03 -4.07
CA SER A 235 12.48 -19.90 -3.12
C SER A 235 11.78 -19.92 -1.76
N ASP A 236 11.94 -21.02 -1.03
CA ASP A 236 11.37 -21.19 0.32
C ASP A 236 11.96 -20.16 1.30
N GLU A 237 13.21 -19.72 1.08
CA GLU A 237 13.85 -18.68 1.88
C GLU A 237 13.14 -17.32 1.76
N CYS A 238 12.52 -17.01 0.63
CA CYS A 238 11.77 -15.76 0.53
C CYS A 238 10.53 -15.76 1.42
N GLN A 239 9.89 -16.92 1.60
CA GLN A 239 8.74 -17.10 2.50
C GLN A 239 9.11 -16.90 3.98
N GLN A 240 10.40 -16.92 4.31
CA GLN A 240 10.93 -16.59 5.64
C GLN A 240 11.34 -15.11 5.76
N SER A 241 11.09 -14.29 4.72
CA SER A 241 11.44 -12.88 4.66
C SER A 241 10.37 -12.06 3.94
N ILE A 242 10.70 -11.35 2.85
CA ILE A 242 9.81 -10.38 2.19
C ILE A 242 8.59 -11.02 1.50
N CYS A 243 8.63 -12.32 1.20
CA CYS A 243 7.49 -13.01 0.60
C CYS A 243 6.49 -13.55 1.64
N SER A 244 6.82 -13.50 2.94
CA SER A 244 5.90 -13.95 3.99
C SER A 244 4.65 -13.08 4.03
N ASP A 245 3.48 -13.71 4.06
CA ASP A 245 2.19 -13.06 4.31
C ASP A 245 2.15 -12.36 5.69
N ASP A 246 2.95 -12.81 6.65
CA ASP A 246 3.06 -12.22 7.99
C ASP A 246 4.00 -10.99 8.03
N PHE A 247 4.63 -10.66 6.89
CA PHE A 247 5.54 -9.52 6.76
C PHE A 247 5.12 -8.61 5.60
N TYR A 248 5.80 -8.68 4.44
CA TYR A 248 5.50 -7.82 3.29
C TYR A 248 4.57 -8.47 2.24
N GLY A 249 4.49 -9.80 2.19
CA GLY A 249 3.64 -10.53 1.24
C GLY A 249 4.00 -10.30 -0.23
N TRP A 250 5.26 -10.01 -0.55
CA TRP A 250 5.68 -9.81 -1.93
C TRP A 250 5.62 -11.13 -2.71
N THR A 251 5.08 -11.06 -3.91
CA THR A 251 4.95 -12.18 -4.86
C THR A 251 5.80 -12.01 -6.11
N GLY A 252 6.42 -10.83 -6.27
CA GLY A 252 7.21 -10.48 -7.44
C GLY A 252 7.82 -9.07 -7.29
N VAL A 253 8.61 -8.70 -8.30
CA VAL A 253 9.03 -7.32 -8.56
C VAL A 253 8.74 -7.03 -10.02
N GLU A 254 8.06 -5.93 -10.29
CA GLU A 254 7.84 -5.40 -11.62
C GLU A 254 8.90 -4.34 -11.90
N PRO A 255 9.72 -4.47 -12.96
CA PRO A 255 10.62 -3.40 -13.37
C PRO A 255 9.82 -2.14 -13.73
N VAL A 256 10.11 -1.03 -13.05
CA VAL A 256 9.47 0.28 -13.28
C VAL A 256 10.52 1.39 -13.34
N GLY A 257 10.16 2.52 -13.95
CA GLY A 257 10.97 3.74 -13.95
C GLY A 257 10.47 4.75 -12.92
N ASP A 258 11.23 5.84 -12.75
CA ASP A 258 10.95 6.91 -11.78
C ASP A 258 9.54 7.51 -11.93
N SER A 259 9.07 7.72 -13.17
CA SER A 259 7.74 8.29 -13.43
C SER A 259 6.57 7.44 -12.92
N PHE A 260 6.80 6.16 -12.59
CA PHE A 260 5.80 5.34 -11.91
C PHE A 260 5.41 5.92 -10.54
N TYR A 261 6.30 6.69 -9.92
CA TYR A 261 6.13 7.31 -8.61
C TYR A 261 5.68 8.77 -8.67
N ASP A 262 5.37 9.30 -9.86
CA ASP A 262 4.80 10.65 -10.04
C ASP A 262 3.54 10.92 -9.21
N PRO A 263 2.60 9.96 -9.02
CA PRO A 263 1.46 10.18 -8.13
C PRO A 263 1.86 10.51 -6.69
N VAL A 264 2.98 9.94 -6.21
CA VAL A 264 3.49 10.19 -4.86
C VAL A 264 4.19 11.55 -4.80
N ARG A 265 4.88 11.98 -5.86
CA ARG A 265 5.43 13.35 -5.94
C ARG A 265 4.33 14.40 -5.84
N LYS A 266 3.24 14.22 -6.58
CA LYS A 266 2.07 15.11 -6.51
C LYS A 266 1.48 15.16 -5.10
N LEU A 267 1.46 14.04 -4.39
CA LEU A 267 1.02 14.00 -2.99
C LEU A 267 1.88 14.91 -2.11
N ILE A 268 3.21 14.80 -2.20
CA ILE A 268 4.17 15.61 -1.44
C ILE A 268 3.96 17.10 -1.76
N ASP A 269 3.87 17.45 -3.05
CA ASP A 269 3.71 18.84 -3.49
C ASP A 269 2.43 19.48 -2.94
N VAL A 270 1.30 18.74 -2.91
CA VAL A 270 0.01 19.28 -2.47
C VAL A 270 -0.09 19.39 -0.94
N LEU A 271 0.52 18.45 -0.22
CA LEU A 271 0.57 18.47 1.24
C LEU A 271 1.63 19.44 1.77
N GLY A 272 2.56 19.87 0.91
CA GLY A 272 3.69 20.70 1.31
C GLY A 272 4.64 19.95 2.23
N TYR A 273 4.67 18.62 2.17
CA TYR A 273 5.54 17.82 3.01
C TYR A 273 6.99 18.06 2.67
N THR A 274 7.77 18.31 3.71
CA THR A 274 9.22 18.45 3.65
C THR A 274 9.89 17.14 4.03
N GLU A 275 11.21 17.05 3.81
CA GLU A 275 12.02 15.96 4.35
C GLU A 275 11.82 15.84 5.88
N GLU A 276 11.68 16.95 6.60
CA GLU A 276 11.51 17.00 8.05
C GLU A 276 10.17 16.37 8.49
N ASP A 277 9.09 16.57 7.73
CA ASP A 277 7.77 16.00 8.03
C ASP A 277 7.72 14.48 7.88
N VAL A 278 8.55 13.91 7.00
CA VAL A 278 8.53 12.47 6.68
C VAL A 278 9.62 11.69 7.41
N PHE A 279 10.77 12.32 7.65
CA PHE A 279 11.92 11.70 8.27
C PHE A 279 12.06 12.00 9.76
N GLY A 280 11.29 12.97 10.27
CA GLY A 280 11.32 13.40 11.66
C GLY A 280 12.56 14.24 11.96
N GLY A 281 12.33 15.45 12.49
CA GLY A 281 13.35 16.19 13.24
C GLY A 281 13.67 15.54 14.59
#